data_AF-A0A442H6S6-F1
#
_entry.id   AF-A0A442H6S6-F1
#
_cell.length_a   1.000
_cell.length_b   1.000
_cell.length_c   1.000
_cell.angle_alpha   90.00
_cell.angle_beta   90.00
_cell.angle_gamma   90.00
#
_symmetry.space_group_name_H-M   'P 1'
#
loop_
_entity.id
_entity.type
_entity.pdbx_description
1 polymer ?
#
loop_
_entity_poly.entity_id
_entity_poly.type
_entity_poly.pdbx_seq_one_letter_code
_entity_poly.pdbx_strand_id
1 'polypeptide(L)'
;MAVIYCSGFVGSSRNLRKPQSVRLFHAIDEISLATSIAPFKRDLFSEVEVPTFFWGDLDYSGMAILHHLRGTFRSAMAWQCGYASMLSHLLAGMGHTPEEARKEGQRPIELTGCRYADEAFLPAIRAHGRFRPGGFPCRGCI
;
A
#
# COMPACT_ATOMS: atom_id res chain seq x y z
N MET A 1 -16.16 -3.76 -1.62
CA MET A 1 -14.72 -3.39 -1.55
C MET A 1 -13.90 -4.54 -2.13
N ALA A 2 -12.80 -4.28 -2.85
CA ALA A 2 -11.92 -5.33 -3.38
C ALA A 2 -10.52 -5.20 -2.77
N VAL A 3 -9.90 -6.34 -2.42
CA VAL A 3 -8.52 -6.37 -1.89
C VAL A 3 -7.63 -7.02 -2.94
N ILE A 4 -6.72 -6.23 -3.51
CA ILE A 4 -5.77 -6.72 -4.51
C ILE A 4 -4.48 -7.08 -3.80
N TYR A 5 -4.13 -8.36 -3.79
CA TYR A 5 -2.84 -8.81 -3.29
C TYR A 5 -1.82 -8.81 -4.42
N CYS A 6 -0.77 -8.03 -4.28
CA CYS A 6 0.38 -8.03 -5.17
C CYS A 6 1.59 -8.60 -4.43
N SER A 7 2.07 -9.77 -4.83
CA SER A 7 3.37 -10.30 -4.38
C SER A 7 4.50 -9.79 -5.25
N GLY A 8 5.55 -9.25 -4.63
CA GLY A 8 6.75 -8.72 -5.31
C GLY A 8 6.57 -7.32 -5.91
N PHE A 9 7.57 -6.84 -6.64
CA PHE A 9 7.59 -5.51 -7.30
C PHE A 9 6.61 -5.40 -8.49
N VAL A 10 5.62 -6.30 -8.57
CA VAL A 10 4.57 -6.26 -9.60
C VAL A 10 3.55 -5.16 -9.28
N GLY A 11 3.36 -4.83 -8.00
CA GLY A 11 2.47 -3.76 -7.52
C GLY A 11 2.88 -2.34 -7.91
N SER A 12 4.13 -2.13 -8.32
CA SER A 12 4.70 -0.86 -8.79
C SER A 12 4.72 -0.74 -10.32
N SER A 13 4.19 -1.72 -11.06
CA SER A 13 4.30 -1.75 -12.52
C SER A 13 2.97 -1.44 -13.19
N ARG A 14 3.01 -0.86 -14.41
CA ARG A 14 1.85 -0.74 -15.33
C ARG A 14 1.12 -2.07 -15.57
N ASN A 15 1.70 -3.18 -15.13
CA ASN A 15 1.11 -4.50 -15.19
C ASN A 15 -0.06 -4.67 -14.21
N LEU A 16 -0.32 -3.77 -13.25
CA LEU A 16 -1.51 -3.88 -12.39
C LEU A 16 -2.82 -3.77 -13.20
N ARG A 17 -2.80 -3.03 -14.32
CA ARG A 17 -3.90 -2.96 -15.28
C ARG A 17 -3.94 -4.14 -16.26
N LYS A 18 -3.00 -5.10 -16.18
CA LYS A 18 -2.98 -6.30 -17.04
C LYS A 18 -3.60 -7.49 -16.30
N PRO A 19 -4.68 -8.10 -16.83
CA PRO A 19 -5.34 -9.23 -16.19
C PRO A 19 -4.39 -10.41 -15.89
N GLN A 20 -3.37 -10.63 -16.72
CA GLN A 20 -2.43 -11.75 -16.60
C GLN A 20 -1.36 -11.52 -15.52
N SER A 21 -1.24 -10.31 -14.99
CA SER A 21 -0.16 -9.93 -14.07
C SER A 21 -0.64 -9.73 -12.64
N VAL A 22 -1.94 -9.86 -12.37
CA VAL A 22 -2.52 -9.68 -11.04
C VAL A 22 -3.35 -10.89 -10.62
N ARG A 23 -3.39 -11.14 -9.31
CA ARG A 23 -4.36 -12.04 -8.70
C ARG A 23 -5.34 -11.20 -7.88
N LEU A 24 -6.62 -11.30 -8.22
CA LEU A 24 -7.69 -10.54 -7.58
C LEU A 24 -8.39 -11.44 -6.57
N PHE A 25 -8.52 -10.97 -5.34
CA PHE A 25 -9.32 -11.59 -4.29
C PHE A 25 -10.47 -10.65 -3.94
N HIS A 26 -11.69 -11.18 -3.88
CA HIS A 26 -12.86 -10.40 -3.51
C HIS A 26 -13.61 -11.14 -2.40
N ALA A 27 -13.93 -10.41 -1.33
CA ALA A 27 -14.92 -10.88 -0.37
C ALA A 27 -16.30 -10.72 -1.03
N ILE A 28 -17.03 -11.82 -1.15
CA ILE A 28 -18.45 -11.78 -1.53
C ILE A 28 -19.21 -11.86 -0.22
N ASP A 29 -19.82 -10.76 0.21
CA ASP A 29 -20.85 -10.75 1.25
C ASP A 29 -22.24 -10.65 0.59
N GLU A 30 -23.30 -10.85 1.38
CA GLU A 30 -24.70 -10.82 0.88
C GLU A 30 -25.07 -9.48 0.21
N ILE A 31 -24.32 -8.41 0.50
CA ILE A 31 -24.51 -7.06 -0.05
C ILE A 31 -23.75 -6.90 -1.38
N SER A 32 -22.57 -7.53 -1.48
CA SER A 32 -21.70 -7.52 -2.65
C SER A 32 -22.14 -8.60 -3.64
N LEU A 33 -23.34 -8.43 -4.21
CA LEU A 33 -23.81 -9.26 -5.31
C LEU A 33 -22.74 -9.35 -6.40
N ALA A 34 -22.61 -10.53 -7.01
CA ALA A 34 -21.70 -10.82 -8.13
C ALA A 34 -21.77 -9.79 -9.29
N THR A 35 -22.86 -9.01 -9.35
CA THR A 35 -23.10 -7.88 -10.24
C THR A 35 -22.04 -6.76 -10.15
N SER A 36 -21.27 -6.64 -9.06
CA SER A 36 -20.25 -5.58 -8.93
C SER A 36 -18.85 -5.98 -9.44
N ILE A 37 -18.57 -7.28 -9.62
CA ILE A 37 -17.21 -7.75 -9.94
C ILE A 37 -16.84 -7.46 -11.40
N ALA A 38 -17.76 -7.68 -12.34
CA ALA A 38 -17.49 -7.44 -13.76
C ALA A 38 -17.26 -5.95 -14.09
N PRO A 39 -18.11 -5.01 -13.59
CA PRO A 39 -17.82 -3.57 -13.70
C PRO A 39 -16.49 -3.19 -13.05
N PHE A 40 -16.21 -3.69 -11.84
CA PHE A 40 -14.94 -3.43 -11.16
C PHE A 40 -13.72 -3.88 -11.97
N LYS A 41 -13.74 -5.11 -12.51
CA LYS A 41 -12.65 -5.63 -13.35
C LYS A 41 -12.47 -4.79 -14.62
N ARG A 42 -13.58 -4.41 -15.28
CA ARG A 42 -13.54 -3.53 -16.44
C ARG A 42 -12.86 -2.21 -16.08
N ASP A 43 -13.25 -1.58 -15.00
CA ASP A 43 -12.74 -0.27 -14.61
C ASP A 43 -11.26 -0.37 -14.18
N LEU A 44 -10.90 -1.40 -13.40
CA LEU A 44 -9.52 -1.69 -12.98
C LEU A 44 -8.56 -1.89 -14.16
N PHE A 45 -9.01 -2.59 -15.22
CA PHE A 45 -8.19 -2.89 -16.40
C PHE A 45 -8.36 -1.89 -17.56
N SER A 46 -9.22 -0.88 -17.39
CA SER A 46 -9.35 0.24 -18.34
C SER A 46 -8.31 1.32 -18.06
N GLU A 47 -8.46 2.54 -18.59
CA GLU A 47 -7.67 3.74 -18.20
C GLU A 47 -8.43 4.65 -17.22
N VAL A 48 -9.63 4.24 -16.77
CA VAL A 48 -10.41 5.00 -15.80
C VAL A 48 -9.64 5.10 -14.48
N GLU A 49 -9.78 6.26 -13.84
CA GLU A 49 -9.21 6.52 -12.52
C GLU A 49 -10.07 5.83 -11.46
N VAL A 50 -9.47 4.93 -10.69
CA VAL A 50 -10.14 4.19 -9.62
C VAL A 50 -9.55 4.62 -8.28
N PRO A 51 -10.37 4.97 -7.28
CA PRO A 51 -9.89 5.25 -5.93
C PRO A 51 -9.05 4.08 -5.42
N THR A 52 -7.77 4.35 -5.16
CA THR A 52 -6.78 3.32 -4.86
C THR A 52 -6.13 3.63 -3.52
N PHE A 53 -6.15 2.67 -2.61
CA PHE A 53 -5.53 2.79 -1.29
C PHE A 53 -4.46 1.71 -1.15
N PHE A 54 -3.22 2.12 -0.93
CA PHE A 54 -2.08 1.24 -0.75
C PHE A 54 -1.85 0.97 0.73
N TRP A 55 -1.57 -0.29 1.05
CA TRP A 55 -1.14 -0.71 2.36
C TRP A 55 -0.10 -1.82 2.24
N GLY A 56 1.02 -1.64 2.92
CA GLY A 56 2.17 -2.52 2.91
C GLY A 56 3.14 -2.13 4.02
N ASP A 57 4.38 -2.56 3.91
CA ASP A 57 5.41 -2.27 4.92
C ASP A 57 5.64 -0.76 5.11
N LEU A 58 5.94 -0.36 6.34
CA LEU A 58 6.38 1.00 6.67
C LEU A 58 7.91 1.05 6.58
N ASP A 59 8.41 1.09 5.34
CA ASP A 59 9.81 1.20 4.98
C ASP A 59 9.97 1.92 3.62
N TYR A 60 11.21 2.11 3.16
CA TYR A 60 11.45 2.78 1.89
C TYR A 60 10.97 1.97 0.68
N SER A 61 11.04 0.65 0.72
CA SER A 61 10.53 -0.21 -0.37
C SER A 61 9.02 -0.09 -0.53
N GLY A 62 8.25 -0.11 0.56
CA GLY A 62 6.81 0.09 0.58
C GLY A 62 6.44 1.48 0.07
N MET A 63 7.17 2.52 0.49
CA MET A 63 6.96 3.88 -0.01
C MET A 63 7.33 4.01 -1.50
N ALA A 64 8.34 3.29 -1.97
CA ALA A 64 8.67 3.20 -3.38
C ALA A 64 7.53 2.51 -4.17
N ILE A 65 6.91 1.47 -3.64
CA ILE A 65 5.74 0.84 -4.29
C ILE A 65 4.60 1.86 -4.42
N LEU A 66 4.28 2.61 -3.37
CA LEU A 66 3.27 3.67 -3.42
C LEU A 66 3.61 4.73 -4.49
N HIS A 67 4.86 5.20 -4.53
CA HIS A 67 5.33 6.15 -5.52
C HIS A 67 5.06 5.65 -6.96
N HIS A 68 5.44 4.40 -7.24
CA HIS A 68 5.25 3.81 -8.56
C HIS A 68 3.77 3.53 -8.88
N LEU A 69 2.98 3.10 -7.89
CA LEU A 69 1.55 2.86 -8.03
C LEU A 69 0.83 4.14 -8.49
N ARG A 70 1.27 5.30 -7.99
CA ARG A 70 0.78 6.62 -8.41
C ARG A 70 1.05 6.96 -9.87
N GLY A 71 2.02 6.31 -10.50
CA GLY A 71 2.22 6.37 -11.95
C GLY A 71 1.15 5.65 -12.76
N THR A 72 0.41 4.72 -12.14
CA THR A 72 -0.68 3.95 -12.78
C THR A 72 -2.07 4.40 -12.31
N PHE A 73 -2.21 4.77 -11.04
CA PHE A 73 -3.41 5.29 -10.40
C PHE A 73 -3.06 6.62 -9.74
N ARG A 74 -3.29 7.75 -10.42
CA ARG A 74 -2.80 9.07 -9.99
C ARG A 74 -3.34 9.48 -8.61
N SER A 75 -4.54 9.01 -8.29
CA SER A 75 -5.23 9.20 -7.02
C SER A 75 -4.80 8.23 -5.92
N ALA A 76 -3.82 7.34 -6.16
CA ALA A 76 -3.41 6.37 -5.15
C ALA A 76 -2.87 7.04 -3.89
N MET A 77 -3.42 6.64 -2.75
CA MET A 77 -3.09 7.16 -1.42
C MET A 77 -2.62 6.05 -0.51
N ALA A 78 -1.77 6.38 0.46
CA ALA A 78 -1.55 5.50 1.60
C ALA A 78 -2.84 5.33 2.40
N TRP A 79 -3.19 4.08 2.76
CA TRP A 79 -4.37 3.78 3.55
C TRP A 79 -4.18 4.23 5.00
N GLN A 80 -4.74 5.39 5.34
CA GLN A 80 -4.52 6.06 6.63
C GLN A 80 -4.83 5.16 7.83
N CYS A 81 -5.99 4.51 7.85
CA CYS A 81 -6.40 3.64 8.94
C CYS A 81 -5.47 2.43 9.11
N GLY A 82 -5.05 1.81 7.99
CA GLY A 82 -4.13 0.66 8.03
C GLY A 82 -2.75 1.02 8.56
N TYR A 83 -2.26 2.22 8.24
CA TYR A 83 -0.96 2.69 8.69
C TYR A 83 -0.97 3.38 10.06
N ALA A 84 -2.12 3.83 10.57
CA ALA A 84 -2.18 4.59 11.82
C ALA A 84 -1.56 3.81 13.00
N SER A 85 -1.90 2.52 13.16
CA SER A 85 -1.29 1.68 14.21
C SER A 85 0.20 1.43 13.97
N MET A 86 0.61 1.31 12.70
CA MET A 86 2.01 1.12 12.30
C MET A 86 2.85 2.34 12.67
N LEU A 87 2.36 3.54 12.37
CA LEU A 87 2.98 4.81 12.69
C LEU A 87 3.05 5.04 14.21
N SER A 88 1.96 4.81 14.94
CA SER A 88 1.95 4.98 16.40
C SER A 88 3.00 4.13 17.11
N HIS A 89 3.20 2.88 16.67
CA HIS A 89 4.25 2.04 17.26
C HIS A 89 5.65 2.49 16.84
N LEU A 90 5.85 2.95 15.60
CA LEU A 90 7.14 3.49 15.16
C LEU A 90 7.53 4.70 16.02
N LEU A 91 6.60 5.62 16.24
CA LEU A 91 6.78 6.80 17.10
C LEU A 91 7.02 6.41 18.57
N ALA A 92 6.43 5.32 19.05
CA ALA A 92 6.71 4.75 20.38
C ALA A 92 8.05 4.00 20.45
N GLY A 93 8.86 4.00 19.39
CA GLY A 93 10.14 3.30 19.34
C GLY A 93 10.01 1.78 19.18
N MET A 94 8.84 1.24 18.91
CA MET A 94 8.59 -0.21 18.79
C MET A 94 8.82 -0.75 17.36
N GLY A 95 9.71 -0.10 16.60
CA GLY A 95 10.11 -0.55 15.26
C GLY A 95 11.40 -1.38 15.29
N HIS A 96 11.64 -2.17 14.26
CA HIS A 96 12.87 -2.95 14.12
C HIS A 96 13.94 -2.11 13.40
N THR A 97 15.21 -2.28 13.76
CA THR A 97 16.33 -1.72 12.99
C THR A 97 16.37 -2.32 11.56
N PRO A 98 17.04 -1.67 10.59
CA PRO A 98 17.20 -2.19 9.24
C PRO A 98 17.83 -3.58 9.23
N GLU A 99 18.80 -3.82 10.11
CA GLU A 99 19.49 -5.10 10.31
C GLU A 99 18.52 -6.18 10.81
N GLU A 100 17.76 -5.89 11.87
CA GLU A 100 16.75 -6.79 12.44
C GLU A 100 15.62 -7.10 11.44
N ALA A 101 15.32 -6.16 10.54
CA ALA A 101 14.31 -6.33 9.51
C ALA A 101 14.86 -7.01 8.23
N ARG A 102 16.17 -7.30 8.13
CA ARG A 102 16.86 -7.75 6.90
C ARG A 102 16.59 -6.83 5.71
N LYS A 103 16.58 -5.51 5.96
CA LYS A 103 16.30 -4.44 5.00
C LYS A 103 17.51 -3.53 4.78
N GLU A 104 18.69 -4.01 5.14
CA GLU A 104 19.98 -3.41 4.82
C GLU A 104 20.06 -3.16 3.30
N GLY A 105 20.37 -1.93 2.88
CA GLY A 105 20.52 -1.58 1.46
C GLY A 105 19.27 -0.99 0.78
N GLN A 106 18.16 -0.79 1.49
CA GLN A 106 17.07 0.01 0.94
C GLN A 106 17.51 1.45 0.68
N ARG A 107 17.19 1.97 -0.52
CA ARG A 107 17.49 3.35 -0.88
C ARG A 107 16.40 4.29 -0.34
N PRO A 108 16.76 5.37 0.38
CA PRO A 108 15.80 6.38 0.78
C PRO A 108 15.05 6.94 -0.43
N ILE A 109 13.75 7.17 -0.28
CA ILE A 109 12.95 7.92 -1.24
C ILE A 109 12.63 9.30 -0.66
N GLU A 110 12.71 10.32 -1.50
CA GLU A 110 12.42 11.69 -1.09
C GLU A 110 10.93 11.99 -1.03
N LEU A 111 10.19 11.56 -2.05
CA LEU A 111 8.77 11.85 -2.19
C LEU A 111 8.04 10.68 -2.85
N THR A 112 6.90 10.33 -2.29
CA THR A 112 5.93 9.42 -2.90
C THR A 112 4.92 10.17 -3.77
N GLY A 113 4.72 11.46 -3.52
CA GLY A 113 3.66 12.28 -4.10
C GLY A 113 2.31 12.08 -3.43
N CYS A 114 2.22 11.23 -2.40
CA CYS A 114 1.07 11.13 -1.53
C CYS A 114 1.31 12.00 -0.30
N ARG A 115 0.52 13.06 -0.14
CA ARG A 115 0.66 14.01 0.97
C ARG A 115 0.80 13.35 2.34
N TYR A 116 -0.04 12.35 2.63
CA TYR A 116 0.00 11.66 3.93
C TYR A 116 1.31 10.89 4.14
N ALA A 117 1.81 10.19 3.12
CA ALA A 117 3.06 9.46 3.23
C ALA A 117 4.28 10.41 3.30
N ASP A 118 4.23 11.51 2.55
CA ASP A 118 5.32 12.49 2.48
C ASP A 118 5.42 13.35 3.76
N GLU A 119 4.29 13.69 4.38
CA GLU A 119 4.24 14.50 5.61
C GLU A 119 4.36 13.66 6.89
N ALA A 120 3.86 12.41 6.90
CA ALA A 120 3.83 11.60 8.13
C ALA A 120 4.85 10.44 8.12
N PHE A 121 4.96 9.68 7.02
CA PHE A 121 5.71 8.43 7.03
C PHE A 121 7.19 8.62 6.75
N LEU A 122 7.54 9.32 5.67
CA LEU A 122 8.95 9.53 5.31
C LEU A 122 9.72 10.26 6.43
N PRO A 123 9.16 11.30 7.09
CA PRO A 123 9.81 11.91 8.23
C PRO A 123 9.97 10.94 9.41
N ALA A 124 8.96 10.13 9.73
CA ALA A 124 9.02 9.16 10.82
C ALA A 124 10.05 8.05 10.57
N ILE A 125 10.12 7.51 9.35
CA ILE A 125 11.11 6.50 8.96
C ILE A 125 12.53 7.07 9.08
N ARG A 126 12.76 8.31 8.63
CA ARG A 126 14.07 8.98 8.74
C ARG A 126 14.47 9.26 10.18
N ALA A 127 13.54 9.78 10.98
CA ALA A 127 13.80 10.15 12.36
C ALA A 127 14.14 8.95 13.25
N HIS A 128 13.46 7.82 13.04
CA HIS A 128 13.63 6.64 13.87
C HIS A 128 14.61 5.62 13.30
N GLY A 129 14.88 5.65 11.98
CA GLY A 129 15.72 4.66 11.31
C GLY A 129 15.22 3.22 11.50
N ARG A 130 13.91 3.04 11.73
CA ARG A 130 13.30 1.75 12.08
C ARG A 130 12.19 1.41 11.08
N PHE A 131 12.02 0.12 10.81
CA PHE A 131 11.04 -0.42 9.86
C PHE A 131 10.03 -1.31 10.54
N ARG A 132 8.83 -1.39 9.95
CA ARG A 132 7.77 -2.28 10.42
C ARG A 132 7.15 -3.07 9.27
N PRO A 133 7.12 -4.42 9.33
CA PRO A 133 6.39 -5.21 8.35
C PRO A 133 4.88 -4.96 8.49
N GLY A 134 4.16 -5.00 7.36
CA GLY A 134 2.70 -4.89 7.33
C GLY A 134 2.06 -6.06 8.07
N GLY A 135 1.30 -5.76 9.13
CA GLY A 135 0.54 -6.74 9.90
C GLY A 135 -0.91 -6.29 10.04
N PHE A 136 -1.87 -7.23 9.99
CA PHE A 136 -3.31 -6.97 9.90
C PHE A 136 -3.83 -5.80 10.76
N PRO A 137 -4.76 -4.98 10.21
CA PRO A 137 -5.26 -3.78 10.88
C PRO A 137 -6.09 -4.12 12.13
N CYS A 138 -6.23 -3.11 13.00
CA CYS A 138 -7.13 -3.10 14.16
C CYS A 138 -8.54 -3.59 13.77
N ARG A 139 -9.17 -4.38 14.64
CA ARG A 139 -10.50 -5.03 14.47
C ARG A 139 -11.71 -4.08 14.35
N GLY A 140 -11.55 -2.83 13.92
CA GLY A 140 -12.60 -1.81 13.95
C GLY A 140 -12.84 -1.02 12.66
N CYS A 141 -12.28 -1.45 11.52
CA CYS A 141 -12.42 -0.72 10.25
C CYS A 141 -12.81 -1.62 9.06
N ILE A 142 -13.50 -2.73 9.32
CA ILE A 142 -14.13 -3.58 8.29
C ILE A 142 -15.65 -3.42 8.43
#